data_AF-A0A6G3WNL1-F1
#
_entry.id   AF-A0A6G3WNL1-F1
#
_cell.length_a   1.000
_cell.length_b   1.000
_cell.length_c   1.000
_cell.angle_alpha   90.00
_cell.angle_beta   90.00
_cell.angle_gamma   90.00
#
_symmetry.space_group_name_H-M   'P 1'
#
loop_
_entity.id
_entity.type
_entity.pdbx_description
1 polymer ?
#
loop_
_entity_poly.entity_id
_entity_poly.type
_entity_poly.pdbx_seq_one_letter_code
_entity_poly.pdbx_strand_id
1 'polypeptide(L)'
;MAAKTHRTAAHPIVLSTRALNRATLDRQLLLRRSAMSAKDAVAHLVGLQAQNTKPPYFQLFARLTDFDPEELSALMESREVVRIVSLRSTLHTHTVDDALTLVPLVRAPRDRELKSFRRGLEGVDLDRLA
;
A
#
# COMPACT_ATOMS: atom_id res chain seq x y z
N MET A 1 18.75 -51.90 25.50
CA MET A 1 17.96 -50.80 26.11
C MET A 1 18.26 -49.53 25.33
N ALA A 2 17.43 -49.14 24.37
CA ALA A 2 17.62 -47.93 23.58
C ALA A 2 16.88 -46.77 24.25
N ALA A 3 17.60 -45.73 24.65
CA ALA A 3 17.03 -44.54 25.24
C ALA A 3 16.19 -43.79 24.18
N LYS A 4 14.89 -43.61 24.45
CA LYS A 4 14.02 -42.77 23.64
C LYS A 4 14.43 -41.30 23.84
N THR A 5 15.06 -40.70 22.84
CA THR A 5 15.31 -39.26 22.81
C THR A 5 13.97 -38.54 22.65
N HIS A 6 13.46 -37.95 23.73
CA HIS A 6 12.32 -37.04 23.63
C HIS A 6 12.77 -35.78 22.89
N ARG A 7 12.38 -35.65 21.61
CA ARG A 7 12.35 -34.33 20.96
C ARG A 7 11.31 -33.50 21.70
N THR A 8 11.76 -32.54 22.49
CA THR A 8 10.89 -31.50 23.04
C THR A 8 10.24 -30.79 21.86
N ALA A 9 8.93 -30.97 21.68
CA ALA A 9 8.19 -30.24 20.66
C ALA A 9 8.35 -28.74 20.97
N ALA A 10 8.90 -27.97 20.03
CA ALA A 10 9.02 -26.53 20.20
C ALA A 10 7.62 -25.95 20.40
N HIS A 11 7.37 -25.31 21.54
CA HIS A 11 6.14 -24.58 21.76
C HIS A 11 5.99 -23.52 20.66
N PRO A 12 4.80 -23.36 20.06
CA PRO A 12 4.60 -22.35 19.03
C PRO A 12 4.93 -20.99 19.62
N ILE A 13 5.77 -20.22 18.90
CA ILE A 13 6.15 -18.87 19.32
C ILE A 13 4.89 -18.00 19.22
N VAL A 14 4.31 -17.66 20.37
CA VAL A 14 3.19 -16.72 20.45
C VAL A 14 3.77 -15.30 20.45
N LEU A 15 3.40 -14.50 19.43
CA LEU A 15 3.81 -13.10 19.36
C LEU A 15 3.04 -12.27 20.39
N SER A 16 3.77 -11.57 21.27
CA SER A 16 3.17 -10.55 22.13
C SER A 16 2.72 -9.33 21.30
N THR A 17 1.82 -8.51 21.84
CA THR A 17 1.40 -7.24 21.21
C THR A 17 2.58 -6.34 20.87
N ARG A 18 3.58 -6.27 21.76
CA ARG A 18 4.80 -5.49 21.51
C ARG A 18 5.60 -6.07 20.35
N ALA A 19 5.76 -7.39 20.29
CA ALA A 19 6.46 -8.05 19.20
C ALA A 19 5.73 -7.82 17.86
N LEU A 20 4.41 -7.96 17.83
CA LEU A 20 3.60 -7.68 16.64
C LEU A 20 3.75 -6.22 16.20
N ASN A 21 3.64 -5.27 17.12
CA ASN A 21 3.78 -3.85 16.82
C ASN A 21 5.17 -3.50 16.25
N ARG A 22 6.26 -4.04 16.84
CA ARG A 22 7.61 -3.83 16.29
C ARG A 22 7.77 -4.47 14.92
N ALA A 23 7.22 -5.66 14.73
CA ALA A 23 7.25 -6.35 13.44
C ALA A 23 6.42 -5.60 12.37
N THR A 24 5.33 -4.93 12.75
CA THR A 24 4.56 -4.06 11.84
C THR A 24 5.35 -2.81 11.47
N LEU A 25 5.96 -2.12 12.45
CA LEU A 25 6.73 -0.90 12.17
C LEU A 25 8.00 -1.18 11.36
N ASP A 26 8.67 -2.31 11.60
CA ASP A 26 9.83 -2.73 10.80
C ASP A 26 9.41 -3.00 9.35
N ARG A 27 8.30 -3.74 9.13
CA ARG A 27 7.72 -3.93 7.79
C ARG A 27 7.23 -2.64 7.16
N GLN A 28 6.86 -1.63 7.93
CA GLN A 28 6.48 -0.31 7.41
C GLN A 28 7.69 0.60 7.15
N LEU A 29 8.91 0.11 7.35
CA LEU A 29 10.16 0.86 7.18
C LEU A 29 10.27 2.07 8.12
N LEU A 30 9.65 1.97 9.31
CA LEU A 30 9.55 3.06 10.28
C LEU A 30 10.51 2.91 11.47
N LEU A 31 11.14 1.74 11.65
CA LEU A 31 12.16 1.57 12.68
C LEU A 31 13.55 1.93 12.19
N ARG A 32 13.80 1.74 10.90
CA ARG A 32 15.05 2.03 10.20
C ARG A 32 14.73 2.45 8.78
N ARG A 33 15.48 3.43 8.28
CA ARG A 33 15.40 3.79 6.87
C ARG A 33 15.94 2.64 6.00
N SER A 34 15.31 2.43 4.86
CA SER A 34 15.62 1.37 3.90
C SER A 34 16.43 1.91 2.73
N ALA A 35 17.18 1.03 2.07
CA ALA A 35 17.85 1.30 0.79
C ALA A 35 17.00 0.86 -0.42
N MET A 36 15.72 0.51 -0.20
CA MET A 36 14.77 0.23 -1.28
C MET A 36 14.61 1.45 -2.20
N SER A 37 14.36 1.18 -3.48
CA SER A 37 13.89 2.20 -4.42
C SER A 37 12.51 2.73 -4.01
N ALA A 38 12.13 3.90 -4.50
CA ALA A 38 10.78 4.45 -4.30
C ALA A 38 9.70 3.49 -4.84
N LYS A 39 9.94 2.88 -6.01
CA LYS A 39 9.00 1.92 -6.63
C LYS A 39 8.79 0.69 -5.74
N ASP A 40 9.88 0.08 -5.27
CA ASP A 40 9.80 -1.11 -4.41
C ASP A 40 9.15 -0.79 -3.07
N ALA A 41 9.42 0.40 -2.50
CA ALA A 41 8.79 0.84 -1.28
C ALA A 41 7.28 1.05 -1.44
N VAL A 42 6.84 1.63 -2.56
CA VAL A 42 5.40 1.77 -2.88
C VAL A 42 4.74 0.40 -2.97
N ALA A 43 5.34 -0.56 -3.69
CA ALA A 43 4.82 -1.92 -3.79
C ALA A 43 4.77 -2.64 -2.44
N HIS A 44 5.86 -2.61 -1.69
CA HIS A 44 6.00 -3.23 -0.38
C HIS A 44 4.98 -2.72 0.64
N LEU A 45 4.63 -1.44 0.56
CA LEU A 45 3.64 -0.81 1.43
C LEU A 45 2.19 -0.98 0.93
N VAL A 46 1.99 -1.62 -0.23
CA VAL A 46 0.69 -1.78 -0.89
C VAL A 46 0.04 -0.42 -1.18
N GLY A 47 0.90 0.50 -1.63
CA GLY A 47 0.56 1.87 -1.96
C GLY A 47 0.66 2.86 -0.80
N LEU A 48 0.65 4.15 -1.16
CA LEU A 48 0.74 5.28 -0.24
C LEU A 48 -0.51 6.14 -0.34
N GLN A 49 -1.00 6.65 0.79
CA GLN A 49 -2.15 7.55 0.79
C GLN A 49 -1.77 8.86 0.07
N ALA A 50 -2.59 9.27 -0.90
CA ALA A 50 -2.27 10.33 -1.85
C ALA A 50 -3.49 11.24 -2.15
N GLN A 51 -4.34 11.52 -1.15
CA GLN A 51 -5.45 12.46 -1.33
C GLN A 51 -4.92 13.85 -1.73
N ASN A 52 -3.88 14.28 -1.02
CA ASN A 52 -3.08 15.43 -1.38
C ASN A 52 -1.86 14.96 -2.18
N THR A 53 -1.28 15.85 -2.98
CA THR A 53 -0.17 15.52 -3.89
C THR A 53 1.18 15.35 -3.17
N LYS A 54 1.42 16.10 -2.08
CA LYS A 54 2.70 16.11 -1.35
C LYS A 54 2.93 14.92 -0.38
N PRO A 55 1.92 14.39 0.35
CA PRO A 55 2.13 13.34 1.35
C PRO A 55 2.88 12.09 0.90
N PRO A 56 2.73 11.54 -0.33
CA PRO A 56 3.52 10.39 -0.76
C PRO A 56 5.03 10.63 -0.69
N TYR A 57 5.49 11.83 -1.08
CA TYR A 57 6.90 12.22 -1.00
C TYR A 57 7.41 12.24 0.45
N PHE A 58 6.64 12.81 1.38
CA PHE A 58 7.01 12.80 2.80
C PHE A 58 7.00 11.40 3.41
N GLN A 59 6.06 10.55 2.98
CA GLN A 59 5.98 9.16 3.42
C GLN A 59 7.21 8.36 2.99
N LEU A 60 7.69 8.53 1.76
CA LEU A 60 8.94 7.91 1.28
C LEU A 60 10.17 8.52 1.94
N PHE A 61 10.22 9.86 2.04
CA PHE A 61 11.30 10.57 2.72
C PHE A 61 11.50 10.09 4.17
N ALA A 62 10.43 9.75 4.89
CA ALA A 62 10.55 9.23 6.26
C ALA A 62 11.12 7.80 6.34
N ARG A 63 11.05 7.03 5.25
CA ARG A 63 11.28 5.57 5.21
C ARG A 63 12.54 5.16 4.46
N LEU A 64 13.06 6.02 3.58
CA LEU A 64 14.16 5.69 2.69
C LEU A 64 15.40 6.52 3.03
N THR A 65 16.59 5.94 2.84
CA THR A 65 17.86 6.55 3.29
C THR A 65 18.23 7.77 2.47
N ASP A 66 18.20 7.66 1.14
CA ASP A 66 18.64 8.70 0.20
C ASP A 66 17.54 9.04 -0.82
N PHE A 67 16.29 9.18 -0.34
CA PHE A 67 15.16 9.42 -1.23
C PHE A 67 15.21 10.80 -1.90
N ASP A 68 15.23 10.78 -3.22
CA ASP A 68 15.06 11.93 -4.09
C ASP A 68 13.59 12.06 -4.53
N PRO A 69 12.90 13.19 -4.24
CA PRO A 69 11.56 13.43 -4.75
C PRO A 69 11.40 13.33 -6.28
N GLU A 70 12.45 13.58 -7.06
CA GLU A 70 12.39 13.41 -8.52
C GLU A 70 12.17 11.94 -8.92
N GLU A 71 12.64 10.98 -8.11
CA GLU A 71 12.45 9.54 -8.37
C GLU A 71 10.95 9.18 -8.43
N LEU A 72 10.17 9.61 -7.43
CA LEU A 72 8.72 9.35 -7.43
C LEU A 72 8.01 10.11 -8.56
N SER A 73 8.47 11.32 -8.88
CA SER A 73 7.90 12.13 -9.96
C SER A 73 8.12 11.46 -11.33
N ALA A 74 9.33 10.99 -11.59
CA ALA A 74 9.69 10.28 -12.81
C ALA A 74 8.89 8.97 -12.97
N LEU A 75 8.69 8.21 -11.89
CA LEU A 75 7.85 7.00 -11.91
C LEU A 75 6.38 7.30 -12.24
N MET A 76 5.86 8.45 -11.81
CA MET A 76 4.52 8.89 -12.18
C MET A 76 4.45 9.34 -13.66
N GLU A 77 5.49 10.03 -14.13
CA GLU A 77 5.61 10.46 -15.53
C GLU A 77 5.73 9.27 -16.50
N SER A 78 6.52 8.26 -16.14
CA SER A 78 6.67 7.01 -16.89
C SER A 78 5.46 6.05 -16.77
N ARG A 79 4.50 6.38 -15.89
CA ARG A 79 3.30 5.57 -15.56
C ARG A 79 3.60 4.23 -14.90
N GLU A 80 4.80 4.05 -14.35
CA GLU A 80 5.12 2.89 -13.52
C GLU A 80 4.48 2.96 -12.13
N VAL A 81 4.14 4.18 -11.70
CA VAL A 81 3.39 4.48 -10.50
C VAL A 81 2.20 5.36 -10.85
N VAL A 82 1.01 5.04 -10.33
CA VAL A 82 -0.24 5.75 -10.63
C VAL A 82 -0.91 6.26 -9.37
N ARG A 83 -1.53 7.45 -9.45
CA ARG A 83 -2.38 8.00 -8.39
C ARG A 83 -3.85 7.76 -8.73
N ILE A 84 -4.50 6.83 -8.04
CA ILE A 84 -5.86 6.36 -8.37
C ILE A 84 -6.71 6.11 -7.13
N VAL A 85 -8.02 6.27 -7.27
CA VAL A 85 -9.00 5.92 -6.23
C VAL A 85 -9.03 4.40 -6.09
N SER A 86 -8.71 3.91 -4.90
CA SER A 86 -8.60 2.47 -4.62
C SER A 86 -9.14 2.14 -3.23
N LEU A 87 -8.25 1.77 -2.29
CA LEU A 87 -8.61 1.29 -0.96
C LEU A 87 -9.41 2.34 -0.20
N ARG A 88 -10.55 1.92 0.37
CA ARG A 88 -11.47 2.79 1.15
C ARG A 88 -11.92 4.04 0.37
N SER A 89 -12.00 3.95 -0.96
CA SER A 89 -12.41 5.05 -1.86
C SER A 89 -11.59 6.32 -1.75
N THR A 90 -10.32 6.21 -1.34
CA THR A 90 -9.40 7.34 -1.29
C THR A 90 -8.31 7.21 -2.35
N LEU A 91 -7.73 8.34 -2.76
CA LEU A 91 -6.58 8.35 -3.66
C LEU A 91 -5.38 7.70 -2.98
N HIS A 92 -4.77 6.76 -3.68
CA HIS A 92 -3.50 6.16 -3.32
C HIS A 92 -2.55 6.19 -4.52
N THR A 93 -1.27 6.25 -4.21
CA THR A 93 -0.17 5.99 -5.14
C THR A 93 0.15 4.51 -5.10
N HIS A 94 0.02 3.80 -6.22
CA HIS A 94 0.31 2.37 -6.38
C HIS A 94 1.33 2.18 -7.50
N THR A 95 2.06 1.06 -7.49
CA THR A 95 2.69 0.61 -8.74
C THR A 95 1.61 0.25 -9.76
N VAL A 96 1.96 0.26 -11.04
CA VAL A 96 1.00 -0.11 -12.10
C VAL A 96 0.46 -1.53 -11.92
N ASP A 97 1.31 -2.49 -11.51
CA ASP A 97 0.91 -3.88 -11.30
C ASP A 97 -0.05 -4.04 -10.11
N ASP A 98 0.23 -3.33 -9.01
CA ASP A 98 -0.67 -3.30 -7.85
C ASP A 98 -1.99 -2.60 -8.19
N ALA A 99 -1.95 -1.53 -8.98
CA ALA A 99 -3.17 -0.84 -9.39
C ALA A 99 -4.06 -1.76 -10.22
N LEU A 100 -3.49 -2.49 -11.17
CA LEU A 100 -4.22 -3.47 -12.00
C LEU A 100 -4.80 -4.61 -11.18
N THR A 101 -4.16 -4.97 -10.07
CA THR A 101 -4.63 -6.04 -9.16
C THR A 101 -5.67 -5.55 -8.16
N LEU A 102 -5.42 -4.41 -7.50
CA LEU A 102 -6.20 -3.93 -6.36
C LEU A 102 -7.45 -3.16 -6.75
N VAL A 103 -7.39 -2.35 -7.82
CA VAL A 103 -8.52 -1.50 -8.24
C VAL A 103 -9.77 -2.33 -8.60
N PRO A 104 -9.66 -3.47 -9.33
CA PRO A 104 -10.81 -4.33 -9.58
C PRO A 104 -11.46 -4.88 -8.31
N LEU A 105 -10.67 -5.23 -7.29
CA LEU A 105 -11.17 -5.81 -6.04
C LEU A 105 -12.06 -4.83 -5.25
N VAL A 106 -11.86 -3.52 -5.44
CA VAL A 106 -12.60 -2.46 -4.73
C VAL A 106 -13.60 -1.73 -5.62
N ARG A 107 -13.76 -2.13 -6.88
CA ARG A 107 -14.67 -1.48 -7.85
C ARG A 107 -16.13 -1.52 -7.37
N ALA A 108 -16.66 -2.70 -7.03
CA ALA A 108 -18.06 -2.84 -6.62
C ALA A 108 -18.48 -1.96 -5.41
N PRO A 109 -17.74 -1.92 -4.28
CA PRO A 109 -18.07 -1.01 -3.20
C PRO A 109 -17.95 0.47 -3.60
N ARG A 110 -16.93 0.85 -4.38
CA ARG A 110 -16.74 2.22 -4.88
C ARG A 110 -17.89 2.67 -5.78
N ASP A 111 -18.36 1.82 -6.69
CA ASP A 111 -19.44 2.15 -7.62
C ASP A 111 -20.78 2.30 -6.88
N ARG A 112 -20.98 1.57 -5.76
CA ARG A 112 -22.11 1.80 -4.85
C ARG A 112 -22.02 3.15 -4.14
N GLU A 113 -20.81 3.54 -3.71
CA GLU A 113 -20.58 4.83 -3.05
C GLU A 113 -20.84 6.01 -3.99
N LEU A 114 -20.43 5.90 -5.25
CA LEU A 114 -20.75 6.90 -6.28
C LEU A 114 -22.26 7.14 -6.41
N LYS A 115 -23.07 6.08 -6.27
CA LYS A 115 -24.55 6.19 -6.27
C LYS A 115 -25.12 6.88 -5.03
N SER A 116 -24.32 7.21 -4.02
CA SER A 116 -24.75 8.08 -2.92
C SER A 116 -24.62 9.56 -3.28
N PHE A 117 -23.79 9.91 -4.28
CA PHE A 117 -23.55 11.28 -4.76
C PHE A 117 -24.42 11.66 -5.97
N ARG A 118 -25.57 11.00 -6.17
CA ARG A 118 -26.44 11.07 -7.37
C ARG A 118 -26.74 12.49 -7.88
N ARG A 119 -26.96 13.44 -6.97
CA ARG A 119 -27.32 14.82 -7.35
C ARG A 119 -26.25 15.53 -8.19
N GLY A 120 -24.97 15.15 -8.04
CA GLY A 120 -23.86 15.69 -8.82
C GLY A 120 -23.57 14.93 -10.12
N LEU A 121 -24.32 13.86 -10.41
CA LEU A 121 -24.06 12.94 -11.52
C LEU A 121 -25.24 12.88 -12.52
N GLU A 122 -26.25 13.75 -12.39
CA GLU A 122 -27.36 13.83 -13.34
C GLU A 122 -26.84 14.10 -14.76
N GLY A 123 -27.24 13.24 -15.71
CA GLY A 123 -26.81 13.34 -17.11
C GLY A 123 -25.42 12.78 -17.41
N VAL A 124 -24.69 12.26 -16.42
CA VAL A 124 -23.40 11.59 -16.65
C VAL A 124 -23.61 10.12 -17.02
N ASP A 125 -23.08 9.74 -18.18
CA ASP A 125 -22.97 8.33 -18.59
C ASP A 125 -21.83 7.66 -17.83
N LEU A 126 -22.17 6.92 -16.78
CA LEU A 126 -21.20 6.23 -15.93
C LEU A 126 -20.59 5.00 -16.61
N ASP A 127 -21.28 4.38 -17.56
CA ASP A 127 -20.77 3.22 -18.29
C ASP A 127 -19.68 3.63 -19.29
N ARG A 128 -19.78 4.85 -19.84
CA ARG A 128 -18.73 5.45 -20.66
C ARG A 128 -17.45 5.80 -19.87
N LEU A 129 -17.56 6.01 -18.55
CA LEU A 129 -16.44 6.37 -17.67
C LEU A 129 -15.76 5.15 -17.01
N ALA A 130 -16.39 3.96 -17.07
CA ALA A 130 -16.02 2.76 -16.32
C ALA A 130 -14.88 1.95 -16.94
#